data_AF-A0A0Q5QAB9-F1
#
_entry.id   AF-A0A0Q5QAB9-F1
#
_cell.length_a   1.000
_cell.length_b   1.000
_cell.length_c   1.000
_cell.angle_alpha   90.00
_cell.angle_beta   90.00
_cell.angle_gamma   90.00
#
_symmetry.space_group_name_H-M   'P 1'
#
loop_
_entity.id
_entity.type
_entity.pdbx_description
1 polymer ?
#
loop_
_entity_poly.entity_id
_entity_poly.type
_entity_poly.pdbx_seq_one_letter_code
_entity_poly.pdbx_strand_id
1 'polypeptide(L)'
;MKKSIITLVLMCLSLAAISCKKETKETTKTTDTVAMTKTIEAAAALSGDYCFEKVENKDSTMVKFRVLSNDDIRGEMLWRPYEKDGATGTLTGKMISKNEIQFDYNYMIEGNRQSEITIMKVDGDRLYIKEGELTEDPNKKGNMILKDAAKAKYKKVLNETDCK
;
A
#
# COMPACT_ATOMS: atom_id res chain seq x y z
N MET A 1 -27.22 -28.79 -47.13
CA MET A 1 -26.39 -29.50 -48.14
C MET A 1 -25.26 -28.54 -48.50
N LYS A 2 -23.95 -28.78 -48.40
CA LYS A 2 -23.10 -29.96 -48.14
C LYS A 2 -21.91 -29.48 -47.29
N LYS A 3 -21.42 -30.35 -46.42
CA LYS A 3 -20.22 -30.16 -45.59
C LYS A 3 -18.99 -30.22 -46.48
N SER A 4 -17.94 -29.45 -46.17
CA SER A 4 -16.61 -29.70 -46.71
C SER A 4 -15.64 -29.92 -45.56
N ILE A 5 -15.22 -31.18 -45.44
CA ILE A 5 -14.24 -31.73 -44.51
C ILE A 5 -12.96 -31.88 -45.32
N ILE A 6 -11.87 -31.23 -44.92
CA ILE A 6 -10.54 -31.58 -45.40
C ILE A 6 -9.65 -31.77 -44.18
N THR A 7 -9.44 -33.04 -43.88
CA THR A 7 -8.44 -33.57 -42.96
C THR A 7 -7.17 -33.81 -43.77
N LEU A 8 -6.01 -33.30 -43.35
CA LEU A 8 -4.73 -33.91 -43.72
C LEU A 8 -3.77 -33.88 -42.52
N VAL A 9 -3.36 -35.10 -42.17
CA VAL A 9 -2.50 -35.55 -41.08
C VAL A 9 -1.05 -35.58 -41.56
N LEU A 10 -0.09 -35.15 -40.73
CA LEU A 10 1.25 -35.75 -40.56
C LEU A 10 1.98 -34.96 -39.44
N MET A 11 2.25 -35.47 -38.24
CA MET A 11 3.06 -36.61 -37.77
C MET A 11 4.41 -36.14 -37.18
N CYS A 12 4.75 -36.80 -36.08
CA CYS A 12 6.02 -36.90 -35.34
C CYS A 12 6.22 -35.98 -34.11
N LEU A 13 6.12 -36.51 -32.88
CA LEU A 13 7.11 -37.33 -32.12
C LEU A 13 8.19 -36.38 -31.52
N SER A 14 8.54 -36.30 -30.24
CA SER A 14 8.32 -37.14 -29.05
C SER A 14 8.72 -36.36 -27.78
N LEU A 15 8.08 -36.76 -26.68
CA LEU A 15 8.49 -36.81 -25.28
C LEU A 15 9.86 -36.23 -24.87
N ALA A 16 9.83 -35.37 -23.85
CA ALA A 16 10.72 -35.50 -22.69
C ALA A 16 9.97 -35.00 -21.44
N ALA A 17 9.48 -35.95 -20.64
CA ALA A 17 9.02 -35.68 -19.28
C ALA A 17 10.24 -35.71 -18.35
N ILE A 18 10.60 -34.57 -17.76
CA ILE A 18 11.48 -34.54 -16.59
C ILE A 18 10.59 -34.43 -15.36
N SER A 19 10.24 -35.60 -14.84
CA SER A 19 9.59 -35.80 -13.54
C SER A 19 10.65 -35.62 -12.45
N CYS A 20 10.67 -34.47 -11.78
CA CYS A 20 11.45 -34.31 -10.56
C CYS A 20 10.64 -34.85 -9.37
N LYS A 21 11.00 -36.05 -8.90
CA LYS A 21 10.48 -36.63 -7.65
C LYS A 21 11.25 -36.05 -6.45
N LYS A 22 10.47 -35.47 -5.54
CA LYS A 22 10.61 -35.38 -4.08
C LYS A 22 12.01 -35.32 -3.47
N GLU A 23 12.26 -34.24 -2.72
CA GLU A 23 12.64 -34.37 -1.32
C GLU A 23 11.69 -33.54 -0.44
N THR A 24 10.90 -34.25 0.35
CA THR A 24 10.20 -33.71 1.52
C THR A 24 11.18 -33.79 2.67
N LYS A 25 11.64 -32.63 3.16
CA LYS A 25 12.29 -32.55 4.47
C LYS A 25 11.29 -31.92 5.42
N GLU A 26 10.59 -32.78 6.17
CA GLU A 26 9.98 -32.36 7.41
C GLU A 26 11.09 -31.87 8.34
N THR A 27 10.93 -30.68 8.89
CA THR A 27 11.54 -30.32 10.16
C THR A 27 10.49 -29.57 10.94
N THR A 28 9.80 -30.34 11.78
CA THR A 28 9.11 -29.89 12.98
C THR A 28 10.04 -29.00 13.80
N LYS A 29 9.67 -27.74 13.95
CA LYS A 29 10.01 -26.95 15.13
C LYS A 29 8.79 -26.14 15.55
N THR A 30 8.16 -26.69 16.58
CA THR A 30 7.78 -26.00 17.82
C THR A 30 6.99 -24.71 17.65
N THR A 31 5.69 -24.88 17.84
CA THR A 31 4.79 -24.00 18.59
C THR A 31 5.54 -23.02 19.49
N ASP A 32 5.45 -21.73 19.17
CA ASP A 32 5.26 -20.69 20.17
C ASP A 32 4.22 -19.73 19.61
N THR A 33 2.96 -20.10 19.78
CA THR A 33 1.85 -19.16 19.75
C THR A 33 2.00 -18.24 20.94
N VAL A 34 2.85 -17.21 20.81
CA VAL A 34 2.68 -16.01 21.61
C VAL A 34 1.55 -15.24 20.95
N ALA A 35 0.33 -15.58 21.34
CA ALA A 35 -0.80 -14.70 21.17
C ALA A 35 -0.50 -13.45 22.00
N MET A 36 0.12 -12.45 21.36
CA MET A 36 0.15 -11.10 21.88
C MET A 36 -1.30 -10.63 21.91
N THR A 37 -1.90 -10.81 23.08
CA THR A 37 -3.14 -10.14 23.43
C THR A 37 -2.76 -8.67 23.51
N LYS A 38 -2.93 -7.94 22.40
CA LYS A 38 -2.71 -6.49 22.31
C LYS A 38 -3.82 -5.83 23.12
N THR A 39 -3.60 -5.75 24.43
CA THR A 39 -4.35 -4.91 25.36
C THR A 39 -4.44 -3.53 24.73
N ILE A 40 -5.66 -2.98 24.66
CA ILE A 40 -5.91 -1.64 24.12
C ILE A 40 -5.33 -0.62 25.12
N GLU A 41 -4.01 -0.45 25.07
CA GLU A 41 -3.33 0.66 25.73
C GLU A 41 -3.73 1.96 25.05
N ALA A 42 -3.97 2.98 25.86
CA ALA A 42 -4.21 4.34 25.38
C ALA A 42 -3.08 4.73 24.42
N ALA A 43 -3.40 4.89 23.13
CA ALA A 43 -2.44 5.01 22.03
C ALA A 43 -1.22 5.83 22.43
N ALA A 44 -0.06 5.21 22.62
CA ALA A 44 1.18 5.94 22.93
C ALA A 44 1.47 6.97 21.81
N ALA A 45 2.26 8.01 22.12
CA ALA A 45 2.73 8.92 21.07
C ALA A 45 3.49 8.11 20.00
N LEU A 46 3.23 8.39 18.72
CA LEU A 46 3.88 7.68 17.62
C LEU A 46 5.39 7.88 17.69
N SER A 47 6.14 6.79 17.52
CA SER A 47 7.60 6.79 17.45
C SER A 47 8.09 5.63 16.57
N GLY A 48 9.27 5.76 15.97
CA GLY A 48 9.90 4.69 15.19
C GLY A 48 9.37 4.56 13.76
N ASP A 49 9.45 3.34 13.23
CA ASP A 49 9.07 2.97 11.86
C ASP A 49 7.65 2.40 11.80
N TYR A 50 6.91 2.78 10.77
CA TYR A 50 5.57 2.29 10.49
C TYR A 50 5.45 1.87 9.04
N CYS A 51 4.85 0.71 8.80
CA CYS A 51 4.59 0.19 7.46
C CYS A 51 3.18 -0.38 7.39
N PHE A 52 2.45 0.04 6.36
CA PHE A 52 1.07 -0.34 6.14
C PHE A 52 0.84 -0.69 4.67
N GLU A 53 -0.03 -1.67 4.43
CA GLU A 53 -0.41 -2.10 3.09
C GLU A 53 -1.91 -2.41 3.00
N LYS A 54 -2.50 -2.10 1.85
CA LYS A 54 -3.79 -2.64 1.41
C LYS A 54 -3.58 -3.31 0.06
N VAL A 55 -4.00 -4.56 -0.06
CA VAL A 55 -4.12 -5.26 -1.35
C VAL A 55 -5.59 -5.55 -1.61
N GLU A 56 -6.10 -5.12 -2.76
CA GLU A 56 -7.50 -5.30 -3.16
C GLU A 56 -7.55 -5.57 -4.67
N ASN A 57 -8.11 -6.71 -5.08
CA ASN A 57 -8.22 -7.08 -6.50
C ASN A 57 -6.91 -7.01 -7.30
N LYS A 58 -5.77 -7.32 -6.65
CA LYS A 58 -4.38 -7.21 -7.16
C LYS A 58 -3.78 -5.80 -7.20
N ASP A 59 -4.58 -4.76 -6.97
CA ASP A 59 -4.04 -3.43 -6.74
C ASP A 59 -3.46 -3.36 -5.33
N SER A 60 -2.34 -2.65 -5.15
CA SER A 60 -1.77 -2.42 -3.83
C SER A 60 -1.55 -0.94 -3.52
N THR A 61 -1.75 -0.56 -2.27
CA THR A 61 -1.31 0.72 -1.71
C THR A 61 -0.41 0.42 -0.53
N MET A 62 0.79 0.98 -0.51
CA MET A 62 1.75 0.85 0.56
C MET A 62 2.13 2.23 1.08
N VAL A 63 2.17 2.38 2.40
CA VAL A 63 2.66 3.58 3.08
C VAL A 63 3.70 3.13 4.09
N LYS A 64 4.89 3.73 4.03
CA LYS A 64 5.91 3.57 5.07
C LYS A 64 6.42 4.93 5.52
N PHE A 65 6.62 5.11 6.81
CA PHE A 65 7.20 6.34 7.34
C PHE A 65 7.92 6.11 8.67
N ARG A 66 8.85 7.01 8.98
CA ARG A 66 9.57 7.09 10.24
C ARG A 66 9.24 8.40 10.95
N VAL A 67 8.95 8.32 12.24
CA VAL A 67 8.87 9.48 13.14
C VAL A 67 10.27 9.77 13.69
N LEU A 68 10.78 10.97 13.41
CA LEU A 68 12.10 11.43 13.82
C LEU A 68 12.03 12.16 15.17
N SER A 69 13.19 12.42 15.78
CA SER A 69 13.30 12.99 17.14
C SER A 69 12.75 14.41 17.32
N ASN A 70 12.42 15.11 16.22
CA ASN A 70 11.90 16.48 16.20
C ASN A 70 10.45 16.55 15.70
N ASP A 71 9.70 15.45 15.79
CA ASP A 71 8.35 15.29 15.24
C ASP A 71 8.28 15.47 13.71
N ASP A 72 9.43 15.47 13.02
CA ASP A 72 9.47 15.34 11.57
C ASP A 72 9.14 13.91 11.19
N ILE A 73 8.32 13.78 10.14
CA ILE A 73 7.95 12.47 9.64
C ILE A 73 8.36 12.41 8.17
N ARG A 74 9.11 11.37 7.83
CA ARG A 74 9.60 11.12 6.46
C ARG A 74 9.18 9.73 6.03
N GLY A 75 8.76 9.59 4.78
CA GLY A 75 8.26 8.33 4.28
C GLY A 75 8.05 8.28 2.78
N GLU A 76 7.37 7.24 2.36
CA GLU A 76 7.01 6.97 0.97
C GLU A 76 5.60 6.42 0.92
N MET A 77 4.88 6.78 -0.14
CA MET A 77 3.60 6.19 -0.49
C MET A 77 3.61 5.73 -1.94
N LEU A 78 3.19 4.49 -2.12
CA LEU A 78 3.12 3.81 -3.40
C LEU A 78 1.70 3.32 -3.62
N TRP A 79 1.15 3.59 -4.79
CA TRP A 79 -0.06 2.99 -5.29
C TRP A 79 0.27 2.26 -6.59
N ARG A 80 0.04 0.95 -6.60
CA ARG A 80 0.38 0.04 -7.70
C ARG A 80 -0.90 -0.66 -8.17
N PRO A 81 -1.63 -0.09 -9.12
CA PRO A 81 -2.71 -0.80 -9.79
C PRO A 81 -2.13 -1.91 -10.69
N TYR A 82 -2.86 -3.01 -10.87
CA TYR A 82 -2.35 -4.19 -11.61
C TYR A 82 -2.22 -3.93 -13.13
N GLU A 83 -3.18 -3.22 -13.72
CA GLU A 83 -3.29 -3.02 -15.18
C GLU A 83 -3.11 -1.56 -15.61
N LYS A 84 -2.74 -0.68 -14.67
CA LYS A 84 -2.59 0.76 -14.92
C LYS A 84 -1.23 1.26 -14.43
N ASP A 85 -0.90 2.49 -14.80
CA ASP A 85 0.25 3.17 -14.23
C ASP A 85 -0.04 3.60 -12.79
N GLY A 86 0.92 3.32 -11.91
CA GLY A 86 0.83 3.65 -10.49
C GLY A 86 1.28 5.05 -10.15
N ALA A 87 1.13 5.38 -8.87
CA ALA A 87 1.73 6.54 -8.25
C ALA A 87 2.85 6.11 -7.31
N THR A 88 3.99 6.80 -7.33
CA THR A 88 5.07 6.60 -6.36
C THR A 88 5.61 7.95 -5.94
N GLY A 89 5.78 8.15 -4.64
CA GLY A 89 6.19 9.45 -4.12
C GLY A 89 6.68 9.42 -2.69
N THR A 90 7.16 10.58 -2.24
CA THR A 90 7.70 10.80 -0.92
C THR A 90 6.70 11.54 -0.04
N LEU A 91 6.75 11.24 1.25
CA LEU A 91 5.95 11.88 2.29
C LEU A 91 6.87 12.72 3.18
N THR A 92 6.54 13.99 3.35
CA THR A 92 7.11 14.85 4.40
C THR A 92 5.98 15.39 5.25
N GLY A 93 6.00 15.11 6.55
CA GLY A 93 4.87 15.42 7.41
C GLY A 93 5.25 15.87 8.80
N LYS A 94 4.20 16.27 9.51
CA LYS A 94 4.22 16.68 10.92
C LYS A 94 3.01 16.08 11.63
N MET A 95 3.17 15.81 12.92
CA MET A 95 2.04 15.50 13.79
C MET A 95 1.12 16.72 13.88
N ILE A 96 -0.18 16.52 13.68
CA ILE A 96 -1.22 17.54 13.91
C ILE A 96 -2.10 17.19 15.12
N SER A 97 -2.09 15.93 15.55
CA SER A 97 -2.60 15.47 16.84
C SER A 97 -1.86 14.19 17.26
N LYS A 98 -2.23 13.58 18.40
CA LYS A 98 -1.51 12.43 19.02
C LYS A 98 -1.20 11.28 18.05
N ASN A 99 -2.10 11.02 17.10
CA ASN A 99 -1.98 9.94 16.12
C ASN A 99 -2.42 10.34 14.72
N GLU A 100 -2.58 11.65 14.47
CA GLU A 100 -2.93 12.18 13.15
C GLU A 100 -1.77 13.00 12.59
N ILE A 101 -1.42 12.71 11.35
CA ILE A 101 -0.28 13.23 10.63
C ILE A 101 -0.80 13.95 9.39
N GLN A 102 -0.31 15.17 9.16
CA GLN A 102 -0.46 15.83 7.88
C GLN A 102 0.84 15.63 7.09
N PHE A 103 0.71 15.11 5.87
CA PHE A 103 1.81 14.92 4.94
C PHE A 103 1.64 15.82 3.70
N ASP A 104 2.75 16.36 3.23
CA ASP A 104 2.94 16.77 1.84
C ASP A 104 3.41 15.52 1.06
N TYR A 105 2.56 15.03 0.16
CA TYR A 105 2.80 13.89 -0.71
C TYR A 105 3.21 14.39 -2.09
N ASN A 106 4.47 14.17 -2.46
CA ASN A 106 5.01 14.52 -3.77
C ASN A 106 5.23 13.25 -4.57
N TYR A 107 4.52 13.10 -5.69
CA TYR A 107 4.46 11.84 -6.42
C TYR A 107 4.54 12.00 -7.93
N MET A 108 4.97 10.93 -8.58
CA MET A 108 4.92 10.75 -10.03
C MET A 108 3.75 9.85 -10.37
N ILE A 109 2.91 10.29 -11.32
CA ILE A 109 1.85 9.46 -11.92
C ILE A 109 1.82 9.77 -13.43
N GLU A 110 1.85 8.72 -14.26
CA GLU A 110 1.83 8.85 -15.73
C GLU A 110 2.90 9.84 -16.27
N GLY A 111 4.08 9.86 -15.65
CA GLY A 111 5.18 10.75 -16.04
C GLY A 111 5.04 12.22 -15.58
N ASN A 112 3.97 12.57 -14.85
CA ASN A 112 3.74 13.91 -14.32
C ASN A 112 4.02 13.99 -12.83
N ARG A 113 4.67 15.07 -12.39
CA ARG A 113 4.80 15.40 -10.95
C ARG A 113 3.52 16.02 -10.45
N GLN A 114 3.04 15.51 -9.32
CA GLN A 114 1.91 16.02 -8.57
C GLN A 114 2.32 16.22 -7.11
N SER A 115 1.61 17.11 -6.41
CA SER A 115 1.81 17.37 -4.98
C SER A 115 0.43 17.52 -4.33
N GLU A 116 0.22 16.88 -3.19
CA GLU A 116 -1.01 17.04 -2.42
C GLU A 116 -0.78 16.96 -0.92
N ILE A 117 -1.63 17.65 -0.16
CA ILE A 117 -1.73 17.45 1.29
C ILE A 117 -2.66 16.29 1.57
N THR A 118 -2.14 15.28 2.27
CA THR A 118 -2.90 14.13 2.75
C THR A 118 -2.86 14.07 4.27
N ILE A 119 -3.97 13.63 4.88
CA ILE A 119 -4.10 13.50 6.32
C ILE A 119 -4.31 12.04 6.65
N MET A 120 -3.44 11.50 7.49
CA MET A 120 -3.44 10.10 7.88
C MET A 120 -3.55 9.96 9.39
N LYS A 121 -4.20 8.90 9.86
CA LYS A 121 -4.34 8.57 11.27
C LYS A 121 -3.91 7.14 11.53
N VAL A 122 -3.00 6.95 12.49
CA VAL A 122 -2.61 5.62 12.97
C VAL A 122 -3.52 5.25 14.13
N ASP A 123 -4.13 4.07 14.09
CA ASP A 123 -4.92 3.55 15.21
C ASP A 123 -4.75 2.04 15.31
N GLY A 124 -3.95 1.63 16.29
CA GLY A 124 -3.54 0.23 16.47
C GLY A 124 -2.69 -0.26 15.31
N ASP A 125 -3.20 -1.28 14.64
CA ASP A 125 -2.61 -1.98 13.47
C ASP A 125 -3.14 -1.42 12.14
N ARG A 126 -3.79 -0.25 12.15
CA ARG A 126 -4.41 0.34 10.96
C ARG A 126 -3.94 1.76 10.70
N LEU A 127 -3.78 2.06 9.42
CA LEU A 127 -3.60 3.41 8.91
C LEU A 127 -4.85 3.83 8.16
N TYR A 128 -5.41 4.95 8.58
CA TYR A 128 -6.59 5.56 8.00
C TYR A 128 -6.18 6.80 7.20
N ILE A 129 -6.58 6.88 5.94
CA ILE A 129 -6.29 8.02 5.07
C ILE A 129 -7.60 8.78 4.79
N LYS A 130 -7.61 10.09 5.05
CA LYS A 130 -8.75 10.96 4.72
C LYS A 130 -8.90 11.06 3.20
N GLU A 131 -10.12 10.91 2.72
CA GLU A 131 -10.51 11.13 1.33
C GLU A 131 -11.65 12.14 1.25
N GLY A 132 -11.62 12.98 0.22
CA GLY A 132 -12.59 14.02 -0.05
C GLY A 132 -12.35 14.69 -1.40
N GLU A 133 -13.18 15.66 -1.75
CA GLU A 133 -12.97 16.50 -2.93
C GLU A 133 -11.68 17.31 -2.74
N LEU A 134 -10.81 17.29 -3.75
CA LEU A 134 -9.58 18.08 -3.77
C LEU A 134 -9.78 19.41 -4.51
N THR A 135 -9.06 20.43 -4.08
CA THR A 135 -8.95 21.73 -4.74
C THR A 135 -7.50 22.16 -4.73
N GLU A 136 -7.10 23.05 -5.65
CA GLU A 136 -5.77 23.67 -5.60
C GLU A 136 -5.62 24.51 -4.34
N ASP A 137 -4.46 24.44 -3.71
CA ASP A 137 -4.07 25.24 -2.56
C ASP A 137 -3.95 26.72 -2.98
N PRO A 138 -4.73 27.63 -2.38
CA PRO A 138 -4.66 29.06 -2.74
C PRO A 138 -3.31 29.69 -2.42
N ASN A 139 -2.49 29.04 -1.57
CA ASN A 139 -1.19 29.56 -1.13
C ASN A 139 0.00 28.85 -1.81
N LYS A 140 -0.23 27.72 -2.50
CA LYS A 140 0.83 26.91 -3.12
C LYS A 140 0.35 26.34 -4.46
N LYS A 141 0.62 27.07 -5.54
CA LYS A 141 0.23 26.68 -6.91
C LYS A 141 0.68 25.24 -7.24
N GLY A 142 -0.22 24.46 -7.83
CA GLY A 142 0.01 23.06 -8.22
C GLY A 142 0.03 22.06 -7.06
N ASN A 143 -0.23 22.50 -5.82
CA ASN A 143 -0.44 21.62 -4.68
C ASN A 143 -1.93 21.43 -4.45
N MET A 144 -2.38 20.19 -4.29
CA MET A 144 -3.79 19.89 -4.03
C MET A 144 -4.05 19.76 -2.52
N ILE A 145 -5.21 20.21 -2.06
CA ILE A 145 -5.66 20.09 -0.67
C ILE A 145 -7.11 19.60 -0.62
N LEU A 146 -7.54 19.02 0.50
CA LEU A 146 -8.94 18.73 0.74
C LEU A 146 -9.73 20.05 0.77
N LYS A 147 -10.75 20.17 -0.10
CA LYS A 147 -11.64 21.34 -0.17
C LYS A 147 -12.35 21.62 1.15
N ASP A 148 -12.71 20.57 1.87
CA ASP A 148 -13.27 20.64 3.22
C ASP A 148 -12.69 19.51 4.09
N ALA A 149 -11.55 19.78 4.73
CA ALA A 149 -10.86 18.79 5.56
C ALA A 149 -11.67 18.35 6.79
N ALA A 150 -12.61 19.18 7.26
CA ALA A 150 -13.47 18.86 8.39
C ALA A 150 -14.61 17.89 8.00
N LYS A 151 -15.11 17.98 6.77
CA LYS A 151 -16.11 17.04 6.21
C LYS A 151 -15.50 15.80 5.57
N ALA A 152 -14.21 15.81 5.24
CA ALA A 152 -13.50 14.65 4.72
C ALA A 152 -13.52 13.49 5.71
N LYS A 153 -13.56 12.25 5.19
CA LYS A 153 -13.72 11.03 5.98
C LYS A 153 -12.53 10.12 5.80
N TYR A 154 -12.15 9.40 6.86
CA TYR A 154 -11.20 8.29 6.78
C TYR A 154 -11.84 7.10 6.05
N LYS A 155 -11.69 7.05 4.72
CA LYS A 155 -12.32 6.02 3.88
C LYS A 155 -11.35 4.92 3.48
N LYS A 156 -10.10 5.28 3.21
CA LYS A 156 -9.07 4.31 2.87
C LYS A 156 -8.39 3.83 4.14
N VAL A 157 -8.30 2.51 4.27
CA VAL A 157 -7.73 1.82 5.43
C VAL A 157 -6.68 0.84 4.94
N LEU A 158 -5.47 0.92 5.49
CA LEU A 158 -4.37 -0.02 5.27
C LEU A 158 -4.09 -0.75 6.58
N ASN A 159 -3.61 -1.99 6.49
CA ASN A 159 -3.24 -2.80 7.64
C ASN A 159 -1.73 -2.78 7.84
N GLU A 160 -1.28 -2.90 9.09
CA GLU A 160 0.12 -3.01 9.45
C GLU A 160 0.78 -4.20 8.72
N THR A 161 2.02 -4.01 8.31
CA THR A 161 2.83 -5.01 7.62
C THR A 161 4.30 -4.84 7.99
N ASP A 162 5.13 -5.82 7.66
CA ASP A 162 6.57 -5.72 7.88
C ASP A 162 7.17 -4.61 7.01
N CYS A 163 8.03 -3.80 7.62
CA CYS A 163 8.84 -2.85 6.87
C CYS A 163 9.89 -3.57 6.01
N LYS A 164 9.80 -3.38 4.69
CA LYS A 164 10.69 -3.95 3.67
C LYS A 164 11.55 -2.88 3.02
#